data_AF-A0A2P5C6D8-F1
#
_entry.id   AF-A0A2P5C6D8-F1
#
_cell.length_a   1.000
_cell.length_b   1.000
_cell.length_c   1.000
_cell.angle_alpha   90.00
_cell.angle_beta   90.00
_cell.angle_gamma   90.00
#
_symmetry.space_group_name_H-M   'P 1'
#
loop_
_entity.id
_entity.type
_entity.pdbx_description
1 polymer ?
#
loop_
_entity_poly.entity_id
_entity_poly.type
_entity_poly.pdbx_seq_one_letter_code
_entity_poly.pdbx_strand_id
1 'polypeptide(L)'
;MDEVPCIHAVAVIRDRELILYDYCSNYYTKESLLATSEGIVYLVGNQNTWQVPEEVEEVLLLAPEGTIKSGRPKKRRNLSTWETKKSVKCGRCGQYGHNRKTCRNPPKRY
;
A
#
# COMPACT_ATOMS: atom_id res chain seq x y z
N MET A 1 19.67 -13.61 4.06
CA MET A 1 20.76 -12.65 3.81
C MET A 1 20.29 -11.77 2.69
N ASP A 2 20.30 -10.45 2.86
CA ASP A 2 19.86 -9.52 1.81
C ASP A 2 20.93 -9.48 0.71
N GLU A 3 20.66 -10.22 -0.35
CA GLU A 3 21.50 -10.39 -1.54
C GLU A 3 21.40 -9.19 -2.53
N VAL A 4 20.80 -8.10 -2.09
CA VAL A 4 20.68 -6.83 -2.79
C VAL A 4 21.45 -5.77 -2.01
N PRO A 5 22.28 -4.94 -2.67
CA PRO A 5 23.02 -3.87 -2.01
C PRO A 5 22.08 -2.95 -1.21
N CYS A 6 22.48 -2.59 0.01
CA CYS A 6 21.75 -1.60 0.80
C CYS A 6 21.82 -0.23 0.13
N ILE A 7 20.94 0.70 0.53
CA ILE A 7 20.89 2.05 -0.06
C ILE A 7 22.25 2.79 0.00
N HIS A 8 23.06 2.54 1.03
CA HIS A 8 24.39 3.13 1.17
C HIS A 8 25.37 2.57 0.14
N ALA A 9 25.34 1.25 -0.08
CA ALA A 9 26.17 0.61 -1.10
C ALA A 9 25.76 1.09 -2.51
N VAL A 10 24.45 1.20 -2.78
CA VAL A 10 23.95 1.77 -4.05
C VAL A 10 24.47 3.19 -4.28
N ALA A 11 24.50 4.03 -3.24
CA ALA A 11 25.02 5.39 -3.34
C ALA A 11 26.51 5.42 -3.71
N VAL A 12 27.34 4.59 -3.06
CA VAL A 12 28.78 4.51 -3.34
C VAL A 12 29.06 3.94 -4.74
N ILE A 13 28.32 2.92 -5.16
CA ILE A 13 28.45 2.34 -6.51
C ILE A 13 28.17 3.39 -7.57
N ARG A 14 27.11 4.19 -7.38
CA ARG A 14 26.74 5.27 -8.32
C ARG A 14 27.78 6.39 -8.35
N ASP A 15 28.29 6.79 -7.18
CA ASP A 15 29.34 7.82 -7.07
C ASP A 15 30.62 7.42 -7.80
N ARG A 16 30.92 6.12 -7.83
CA ARG A 16 32.08 5.54 -8.53
C ARG A 16 31.81 5.16 -9.99
N GLU A 17 30.63 5.48 -10.53
CA GLU A 17 30.20 5.13 -11.89
C GLU A 17 30.29 3.62 -12.19
N LEU A 18 30.06 2.78 -11.18
CA LEU A 18 30.09 1.32 -11.30
C LEU A 18 28.71 0.77 -11.67
N ILE A 19 28.68 -0.42 -12.27
CA ILE A 19 27.44 -1.10 -12.66
C ILE A 19 26.81 -1.74 -11.43
N LEU A 20 25.64 -1.26 -11.02
CA LEU A 20 24.93 -1.76 -9.83
C LEU A 20 24.60 -3.26 -9.90
N TYR A 21 24.25 -3.75 -11.09
CA TYR A 21 23.83 -5.14 -11.28
C TYR A 21 24.94 -6.15 -10.98
N ASP A 22 26.21 -5.78 -11.13
CA ASP A 22 27.37 -6.63 -10.80
C ASP A 22 27.49 -6.91 -9.30
N TYR A 23 26.80 -6.11 -8.47
CA TYR A 23 26.80 -6.23 -7.01
C TYR A 23 25.51 -6.86 -6.47
N CYS A 24 24.56 -7.20 -7.34
CA CYS A 24 23.35 -7.94 -6.98
C CYS A 24 23.57 -9.44 -7.19
N SER A 25 22.95 -10.27 -6.36
CA SER A 25 22.91 -11.71 -6.62
C SER A 25 22.25 -12.03 -7.95
N ASN A 26 22.75 -13.07 -8.61
CA ASN A 26 22.18 -13.61 -9.84
C ASN A 26 20.70 -13.96 -9.69
N TYR A 27 20.23 -14.27 -8.48
CA TYR A 27 18.82 -14.54 -8.18
C TYR A 27 17.86 -13.45 -8.69
N TYR A 28 18.30 -12.19 -8.70
CA TYR A 28 17.50 -11.05 -9.15
C TYR A 28 17.69 -10.71 -10.63
N THR A 29 18.40 -11.54 -11.39
CA THR A 29 18.54 -11.36 -12.84
C THR A 29 17.27 -11.77 -13.56
N LYS A 30 17.05 -11.16 -14.72
CA LYS A 30 15.97 -11.54 -15.63
C LYS A 30 16.05 -13.02 -16.01
N GLU A 31 17.26 -13.53 -16.20
CA GLU A 31 17.52 -14.92 -16.55
C GLU A 31 17.05 -15.87 -15.46
N SER A 32 17.40 -15.60 -14.19
CA SER A 32 16.91 -16.41 -13.06
C SER A 32 15.39 -16.34 -12.88
N LEU A 33 14.78 -15.18 -13.13
CA LEU A 33 13.32 -15.04 -13.12
C LEU A 33 12.66 -15.89 -14.22
N LEU A 34 13.21 -15.86 -15.43
CA LEU A 34 12.71 -16.65 -16.56
C LEU A 34 12.92 -18.15 -16.33
N ALA A 35 14.09 -18.56 -15.83
CA ALA A 35 14.39 -19.96 -15.50
C ALA A 35 13.44 -20.52 -14.43
N THR A 36 13.07 -19.72 -13.43
CA THR A 36 12.07 -20.10 -12.42
C THR A 36 10.67 -20.27 -13.03
N SER A 37 10.40 -19.54 -14.11
CA SER A 37 9.13 -19.57 -14.84
C SER A 37 9.15 -20.53 -16.04
N GLU A 38 10.26 -21.26 -16.25
CA GLU A 38 10.49 -22.12 -17.42
C GLU A 38 9.74 -23.46 -17.34
N GLY A 39 8.87 -23.62 -16.34
CA GLY A 39 7.92 -24.72 -16.27
C GLY A 39 6.77 -24.57 -17.25
N ILE A 40 6.26 -25.69 -17.77
CA ILE A 40 4.99 -25.71 -18.49
C ILE A 40 3.88 -25.30 -17.52
N VAL A 41 3.37 -24.09 -17.68
CA VAL A 41 2.12 -23.68 -17.02
C VAL A 41 0.99 -24.36 -17.79
N TYR A 42 0.51 -25.49 -17.26
CA TYR A 42 -0.72 -26.09 -17.78
C TYR A 42 -1.85 -25.11 -17.52
N LEU A 43 -2.42 -24.58 -18.60
CA LEU A 43 -3.66 -23.84 -18.51
C LEU A 43 -4.70 -24.77 -17.89
N VAL A 44 -5.40 -24.25 -16.89
CA VAL A 44 -6.54 -24.95 -16.33
C VAL A 44 -7.54 -25.15 -17.46
N GLY A 45 -7.82 -26.41 -17.81
CA GLY A 45 -8.74 -26.77 -18.88
C GLY A 45 -10.18 -26.35 -18.57
N ASN A 46 -11.10 -26.57 -19.52
CA ASN A 46 -12.52 -26.30 -19.29
C ASN A 46 -13.02 -27.11 -18.09
N GLN A 47 -13.75 -26.49 -17.17
CA GLN A 47 -14.29 -27.14 -15.98
C GLN A 47 -15.17 -28.36 -16.32
N ASN A 48 -15.86 -28.34 -17.46
CA ASN A 48 -16.69 -29.45 -17.93
C ASN A 48 -15.89 -30.72 -18.27
N THR A 49 -14.56 -30.63 -18.42
CA THR A 49 -13.68 -31.76 -18.69
C THR A 49 -12.92 -32.23 -17.45
N TRP A 50 -13.15 -31.63 -16.28
CA TRP A 50 -12.48 -32.04 -15.05
C TRP A 50 -13.11 -33.30 -14.49
N GLN A 51 -12.28 -34.29 -14.16
CA GLN A 51 -12.70 -35.43 -13.37
C GLN A 51 -12.42 -35.11 -11.90
N VAL A 52 -13.47 -34.78 -11.16
CA VAL A 52 -13.37 -34.49 -9.72
C VAL A 52 -13.60 -35.81 -8.97
N PRO A 53 -12.66 -36.25 -8.11
CA PRO A 53 -12.89 -37.42 -7.25
C PRO A 53 -14.04 -37.16 -6.28
N GLU A 54 -14.81 -38.21 -5.96
CA GLU A 54 -15.95 -38.17 -5.02
C GLU A 54 -15.56 -37.56 -3.67
N GLU A 55 -14.37 -37.90 -3.18
CA GLU A 55 -13.76 -37.39 -1.94
C GLU A 55 -13.59 -35.86 -1.92
N VAL A 56 -13.45 -35.21 -3.09
CA VAL A 56 -13.33 -33.75 -3.25
C VAL A 56 -14.70 -33.11 -3.46
N GLU A 57 -15.59 -33.80 -4.14
CA GLU A 57 -16.97 -33.36 -4.39
C GLU A 57 -17.78 -33.27 -3.09
N GLU A 58 -17.49 -34.15 -2.12
CA GLU A 58 -18.09 -34.15 -0.78
C GLU A 58 -17.49 -33.09 0.16
N VAL A 59 -16.41 -32.39 -0.23
CA VAL A 59 -15.77 -31.38 0.63
C VAL A 59 -16.61 -30.11 0.64
N LEU A 60 -17.34 -29.91 1.74
CA LEU A 60 -17.92 -28.61 2.07
C LEU A 60 -16.81 -27.61 2.42
N LEU A 61 -16.42 -26.78 1.45
CA LEU A 61 -15.54 -25.63 1.67
C LEU A 61 -16.32 -24.52 2.41
N LEU A 62 -16.38 -24.64 3.73
CA LEU A 62 -16.91 -23.55 4.57
C LEU A 62 -15.98 -22.34 4.45
N ALA A 63 -16.57 -21.17 4.23
CA ALA A 63 -15.80 -19.93 4.33
C ALA A 63 -15.13 -19.87 5.71
N PRO A 64 -13.85 -19.47 5.80
CA PRO A 64 -13.24 -19.25 7.10
C PRO A 64 -14.12 -18.27 7.89
N GLU A 65 -14.34 -18.54 9.17
CA GLU A 65 -15.12 -17.68 10.05
C GLU A 65 -14.41 -16.32 10.20
N GLY A 66 -14.69 -15.43 9.26
CA GLY A 66 -14.18 -14.07 9.23
C GLY A 66 -15.15 -13.18 9.97
N THR A 67 -14.81 -12.76 11.18
CA THR A 67 -15.43 -11.55 11.73
C THR A 67 -14.80 -10.34 11.07
N ILE A 68 -15.55 -9.65 10.20
CA ILE A 68 -15.16 -8.31 9.75
C ILE A 68 -15.26 -7.40 10.97
N LYS A 69 -14.14 -7.19 11.67
CA LYS A 69 -14.07 -6.13 12.67
C LYS A 69 -14.04 -4.80 11.94
N SER A 70 -15.20 -4.14 11.86
CA SER A 70 -15.23 -2.72 11.60
C SER A 70 -14.53 -2.03 12.78
N GLY A 71 -13.24 -1.75 12.59
CA GLY A 71 -12.52 -0.91 13.53
C GLY A 71 -13.27 0.42 13.68
N ARG A 72 -13.22 1.01 14.87
CA ARG A 72 -13.85 2.31 15.12
C ARG A 72 -13.34 3.34 14.09
N PRO A 73 -14.23 4.02 13.34
CA PRO A 73 -13.82 5.10 12.46
C PRO A 73 -13.01 6.14 13.24
N LYS A 74 -11.84 6.50 12.71
CA LYS A 74 -10.98 7.51 13.36
C LYS A 74 -11.76 8.83 13.46
N LYS A 75 -11.85 9.39 14.67
CA LYS A 75 -12.49 10.71 14.91
C LYS A 75 -11.79 11.85 14.16
N ARG A 76 -10.51 11.68 13.79
CA ARG A 76 -9.72 12.69 13.07
C ARG A 76 -8.96 12.03 11.92
N ARG A 77 -8.94 12.70 10.77
CA ARG A 77 -8.12 12.33 9.61
C ARG A 77 -6.65 12.64 9.90
N ASN A 78 -5.75 11.71 9.56
CA ASN A 78 -4.33 11.98 9.49
C ASN A 78 -4.07 12.81 8.22
N LEU A 79 -3.55 14.02 8.38
CA LEU A 79 -3.11 14.84 7.24
C LEU A 79 -1.78 14.26 6.72
N SER A 80 -1.61 14.18 5.41
CA SER A 80 -0.30 13.86 4.82
C SER A 80 0.67 15.03 4.95
N THR A 81 1.96 14.80 4.75
CA THR A 81 3.01 15.85 4.86
C THR A 81 2.74 17.06 3.97
N TRP A 82 2.05 16.86 2.85
CA TRP A 82 1.73 17.89 1.86
C TRP A 82 0.39 18.60 2.12
N GLU A 83 -0.42 18.13 3.07
CA GLU A 83 -1.73 18.70 3.37
C GLU A 83 -1.66 19.78 4.48
N THR A 84 -2.04 21.01 4.14
CA THR A 84 -2.10 22.11 5.10
C THR A 84 -3.33 21.99 6.01
N LYS A 85 -3.15 22.22 7.31
CA LYS A 85 -4.26 22.40 8.26
C LYS A 85 -5.09 23.63 7.84
N LYS A 86 -6.31 23.40 7.35
CA LYS A 86 -7.25 24.48 7.07
C LYS A 86 -7.69 25.13 8.39
N SER A 87 -7.35 26.40 8.60
CA SER A 87 -7.89 27.18 9.70
C SER A 87 -9.26 27.75 9.30
N VAL A 88 -10.22 27.72 10.21
CA VAL A 88 -11.55 28.28 9.96
C VAL A 88 -11.50 29.80 10.13
N LYS A 89 -12.05 30.53 9.16
CA LYS A 89 -12.28 31.97 9.25
C LYS A 89 -13.61 32.24 9.95
N CYS A 90 -13.60 33.08 10.97
CA CYS A 90 -14.80 33.39 11.74
C CYS A 90 -15.76 34.29 10.95
N GLY A 91 -17.00 33.88 10.73
CA GLY A 91 -18.00 34.71 10.03
C GLY A 91 -18.47 35.97 10.79
N ARG A 92 -18.04 36.22 12.04
CA ARG A 92 -18.40 37.40 12.84
C ARG A 92 -17.29 38.44 12.87
N CYS A 93 -16.10 38.05 13.32
CA CYS A 93 -14.94 38.95 13.42
C CYS A 93 -13.96 38.79 12.24
N GLY A 94 -14.12 37.75 11.42
CA GLY A 94 -13.27 37.41 10.28
C GLY A 94 -11.81 37.11 10.56
N GLN A 95 -11.45 36.92 11.83
CA GLN A 95 -10.19 36.34 12.25
C GLN A 95 -10.18 34.82 12.05
N TYR A 96 -8.99 34.23 11.89
CA TYR A 96 -8.81 32.79 11.74
C TYR A 96 -8.69 32.07 13.10
N GLY A 97 -8.92 30.75 13.10
CA GLY A 97 -8.68 29.88 14.26
C GLY A 97 -9.92 29.55 15.10
N HIS A 98 -11.05 30.19 14.86
CA HIS A 98 -12.31 29.89 15.53
C HIS A 98 -13.51 30.09 14.60
N ASN A 99 -14.66 29.52 14.96
CA ASN A 99 -15.90 29.65 14.19
C ASN A 99 -16.83 30.68 14.83
N ARG A 100 -17.93 31.02 14.14
CA ARG A 100 -18.91 32.02 14.63
C ARG A 100 -19.54 31.63 15.98
N LYS A 101 -19.72 30.32 16.25
CA LYS A 101 -20.33 29.81 17.49
C LYS A 101 -19.42 30.00 18.71
N THR A 102 -18.11 29.95 18.52
CA THR A 102 -17.11 30.10 19.59
C THR A 102 -16.45 31.49 19.62
N CYS A 103 -16.97 32.44 18.85
CA CYS A 103 -16.39 33.77 18.71
C CYS A 103 -16.69 34.66 19.94
N ARG A 104 -15.63 35.10 20.62
CA ARG A 104 -15.68 36.11 21.70
C ARG A 104 -15.33 37.53 21.23
N ASN A 105 -14.91 37.68 19.97
CA ASN A 105 -14.52 38.96 19.39
C ASN A 105 -15.73 39.77 18.92
N PRO A 106 -15.62 41.11 18.89
CA PRO A 106 -16.64 41.98 18.31
C PRO A 106 -16.82 41.70 16.80
N PRO A 107 -18.00 42.02 16.23
CA PRO A 107 -18.22 41.91 14.79
C PRO A 107 -17.27 42.82 14.01
N LYS A 108 -16.95 42.43 12.77
CA LYS A 108 -16.17 43.27 11.86
C LYS A 108 -16.82 44.64 11.72
N ARG A 109 -16.03 45.70 11.89
CA ARG A 109 -16.40 47.05 11.48
C ARG A 109 -16.10 47.17 9.99
N TYR A 110 -17.05 47.74 9.24
CA TYR A 110 -16.91 48.10 7.83
C TYR A 110 -16.27 49.47 7.70
#